data_AF-A0AAV3W9B0-F1
#
_entry.id   AF-A0AAV3W9B0-F1
#
_cell.length_a   1.000
_cell.length_b   1.000
_cell.length_c   1.000
_cell.angle_alpha   90.00
_cell.angle_beta   90.00
_cell.angle_gamma   90.00
#
_symmetry.space_group_name_H-M   'P 1'
#
loop_
_entity.id
_entity.type
_entity.pdbx_description
1 polymer ?
#
loop_
_entity_poly.entity_id
_entity_poly.type
_entity_poly.pdbx_seq_one_letter_code
_entity_poly.pdbx_strand_id
1 'polypeptide(L)'
;MQKVQQAGLEIGFSHLLKLRASQINQCAFCVRMHTQDAMKAGESMERIALISAWQESGYFSEKERDALILIEEITLIAQQHFPDSAYQEAARILSDAEIAAIEWIAIVINTWNRIAISSQYAVNP
;
A
#
# COMPACT_ATOMS: atom_id res chain seq x y z
N MET A 1 -3.64 8.59 -11.17
CA MET A 1 -4.61 7.52 -10.86
C MET A 1 -5.15 6.82 -12.09
N GLN A 2 -5.27 7.49 -13.24
CA GLN A 2 -5.75 6.87 -14.49
C GLN A 2 -5.00 5.57 -14.86
N LYS A 3 -3.67 5.53 -14.71
CA LYS A 3 -2.86 4.32 -14.96
C LYS A 3 -3.10 3.18 -13.95
N VAL A 4 -3.49 3.50 -12.71
CA VAL A 4 -3.79 2.49 -11.66
C VAL A 4 -5.11 1.79 -11.97
N GLN A 5 -6.13 2.55 -12.37
CA GLN A 5 -7.39 1.97 -12.84
C GLN A 5 -7.23 1.17 -14.13
N GLN A 6 -6.42 1.67 -15.07
CA GLN A 6 -6.11 0.93 -16.30
C GLN A 6 -5.40 -0.40 -16.01
N ALA A 7 -4.66 -0.49 -14.91
CA ALA A 7 -4.04 -1.73 -14.45
C ALA A 7 -5.03 -2.66 -13.74
N GLY A 8 -6.28 -2.27 -13.48
CA GLY A 8 -7.28 -3.11 -12.80
C GLY A 8 -7.36 -2.91 -11.28
N LEU A 9 -6.65 -1.92 -10.73
CA LEU A 9 -6.72 -1.59 -9.30
C LEU A 9 -7.70 -0.45 -9.04
N GLU A 10 -8.59 -0.66 -8.07
CA GLU A 10 -9.50 0.37 -7.60
C GLU A 10 -8.74 1.54 -6.97
N ILE A 11 -9.22 2.77 -7.19
CA ILE A 11 -8.56 3.97 -6.67
C ILE A 11 -8.50 3.93 -5.15
N GLY A 12 -9.62 3.60 -4.50
CA GLY A 12 -9.71 3.47 -3.04
C GLY A 12 -8.65 2.51 -2.49
N PHE A 13 -8.59 1.30 -3.06
CA PHE A 13 -7.65 0.29 -2.62
C PHE A 13 -6.19 0.73 -2.84
N SER A 14 -5.90 1.46 -3.92
CA SER A 14 -4.55 2.03 -4.14
C SER A 14 -4.11 3.00 -3.04
N HIS A 15 -5.05 3.68 -2.37
CA HIS A 15 -4.75 4.51 -1.22
C HIS A 15 -4.53 3.68 0.05
N LEU A 16 -5.24 2.57 0.22
CA LEU A 16 -4.98 1.63 1.31
C LEU A 16 -3.58 1.01 1.22
N LEU A 17 -3.13 0.66 0.02
CA LEU A 17 -1.75 0.19 -0.22
C LEU A 17 -0.71 1.24 0.23
N LYS A 18 -0.89 2.51 -0.17
CA LYS A 18 0.01 3.60 0.25
C LYS A 18 -0.06 3.87 1.75
N LEU A 19 -1.26 3.81 2.32
CA LEU A 19 -1.49 3.95 3.76
C LEU A 19 -0.72 2.86 4.51
N ARG A 20 -0.82 1.60 4.07
CA ARG A 20 -0.14 0.48 4.73
C ARG A 20 1.38 0.61 4.69
N ALA A 21 1.96 0.89 3.52
CA ALA A 21 3.41 1.15 3.41
C ALA A 21 3.85 2.32 4.30
N SER A 22 3.03 3.37 4.40
CA SER A 22 3.30 4.53 5.25
C SER A 22 3.20 4.21 6.75
N GLN A 23 2.30 3.31 7.15
CA GLN A 23 2.21 2.80 8.53
C GLN A 23 3.46 2.01 8.90
N ILE A 24 3.94 1.14 8.02
CA ILE A 24 5.18 0.37 8.24
C ILE A 24 6.38 1.30 8.41
N ASN A 25 6.51 2.31 7.55
CA ASN A 25 7.55 3.32 7.62
C ASN A 25 7.33 4.38 8.72
N GLN A 26 6.21 4.34 9.45
CA GLN A 26 5.85 5.32 10.49
C GLN A 26 5.84 6.78 10.00
N CYS A 27 5.41 7.01 8.76
CA CYS A 27 5.33 8.36 8.19
C CYS A 27 3.98 9.02 8.51
N ALA A 28 3.89 9.73 9.64
CA ALA A 28 2.65 10.36 10.10
C ALA A 28 1.99 11.29 9.06
N PHE A 29 2.79 12.02 8.27
CA PHE A 29 2.28 12.89 7.21
C PHE A 29 1.56 12.08 6.11
N CYS A 30 2.23 11.05 5.59
CA CYS A 30 1.67 10.19 4.54
C CYS A 30 0.49 9.36 5.04
N VAL A 31 0.52 8.91 6.31
CA VAL A 31 -0.63 8.24 6.94
C VAL A 31 -1.84 9.16 6.94
N ARG A 32 -1.73 10.40 7.43
CA ARG A 32 -2.85 11.36 7.43
C ARG A 32 -3.36 11.64 6.02
N MET A 33 -2.46 11.90 5.07
CA MET A 33 -2.80 12.20 3.68
C MET A 33 -3.55 11.04 3.02
N HIS A 34 -3.03 9.82 3.10
CA HIS A 34 -3.62 8.68 2.39
C HIS A 34 -4.86 8.12 3.08
N THR A 35 -5.03 8.32 4.40
CA THR A 35 -6.33 8.14 5.05
C THR A 35 -7.38 9.06 4.45
N GLN A 36 -7.09 10.37 4.31
CA GLN A 36 -8.04 11.33 3.74
C GLN A 36 -8.34 11.04 2.27
N ASP A 37 -7.33 10.65 1.49
CA ASP A 37 -7.52 10.32 0.09
C ASP A 37 -8.34 9.03 -0.09
N ALA A 38 -8.11 8.00 0.74
CA ALA A 38 -8.91 6.77 0.74
C ALA A 38 -10.39 7.09 1.02
N MET A 39 -10.67 7.92 2.03
CA MET A 39 -12.04 8.36 2.33
C MET A 39 -12.67 9.10 1.15
N LYS A 40 -11.95 10.02 0.51
CA LYS A 40 -12.43 10.74 -0.68
C LYS A 40 -12.69 9.82 -1.87
N ALA A 41 -11.96 8.72 -1.95
CA ALA A 41 -12.12 7.69 -2.98
C ALA A 41 -13.20 6.65 -2.64
N GLY A 42 -13.93 6.81 -1.54
CA GLY A 42 -15.06 5.96 -1.17
C GLY A 42 -14.71 4.71 -0.36
N GLU A 43 -13.48 4.60 0.16
CA GLU A 43 -13.13 3.51 1.08
C GLU A 43 -13.89 3.62 2.41
N SER A 44 -14.21 2.46 2.99
CA SER A 44 -14.91 2.42 4.28
C SER A 44 -13.97 2.72 5.44
N MET A 45 -14.53 3.26 6.52
CA MET A 45 -13.76 3.53 7.74
C MET A 45 -13.21 2.24 8.36
N GLU A 46 -13.95 1.14 8.27
CA GLU A 46 -13.53 -0.18 8.76
C GLU A 46 -12.27 -0.66 8.04
N ARG A 47 -12.25 -0.58 6.70
CA ARG A 47 -11.08 -0.98 5.90
C ARG A 47 -9.87 -0.10 6.18
N ILE A 48 -10.07 1.21 6.29
CA ILE A 48 -9.00 2.16 6.66
C ILE A 48 -8.45 1.84 8.05
N ALA A 49 -9.32 1.57 9.03
CA ALA A 49 -8.91 1.28 10.40
C ALA A 49 -8.21 -0.08 10.55
N LEU A 50 -8.64 -1.08 9.77
CA LEU A 50 -8.16 -2.46 9.88
C LEU A 50 -6.99 -2.78 8.95
N ILE A 51 -6.61 -1.88 8.04
CA ILE A 51 -5.50 -2.14 7.10
C ILE A 51 -4.18 -2.46 7.81
N SER A 52 -3.95 -1.96 9.02
CA SER A 52 -2.74 -2.28 9.79
C SER A 52 -2.72 -3.69 10.37
N ALA A 53 -3.88 -4.35 10.43
CA ALA A 53 -4.12 -5.69 10.97
C ALA A 53 -4.85 -6.56 9.93
N TRP A 54 -4.60 -6.33 8.64
CA TRP A 54 -5.37 -6.90 7.55
C TRP A 54 -5.33 -8.43 7.54
N GLN A 55 -4.22 -9.05 7.98
CA GLN A 55 -4.04 -10.50 8.01
C GLN A 55 -5.14 -11.20 8.81
N GLU A 56 -5.53 -10.62 9.94
CA GLU A 56 -6.52 -11.14 10.90
C GLU A 56 -7.96 -10.71 10.57
N SER A 57 -8.19 -10.10 9.40
CA SER A 57 -9.48 -9.51 9.03
C SER A 57 -10.08 -10.15 7.77
N GLY A 58 -11.41 -10.18 7.72
CA GLY A 58 -12.18 -10.63 6.55
C GLY A 58 -12.59 -9.51 5.58
N TYR A 59 -12.03 -8.30 5.73
CA TYR A 59 -12.43 -7.11 4.97
C TYR A 59 -11.75 -6.98 3.60
N PHE A 60 -10.76 -7.83 3.32
CA PHE A 60 -9.95 -7.78 2.10
C PHE A 60 -10.10 -9.09 1.34
N SER A 61 -10.39 -8.98 0.04
CA SER A 61 -10.45 -10.13 -0.87
C SER A 61 -9.08 -10.82 -0.99
N GLU A 62 -9.07 -12.07 -1.47
CA GLU A 62 -7.83 -12.82 -1.71
C GLU A 62 -6.83 -12.03 -2.58
N LYS A 63 -7.32 -11.41 -3.66
CA LYS A 63 -6.53 -10.56 -4.54
C LYS A 63 -5.93 -9.32 -3.84
N GLU A 64 -6.71 -8.69 -2.96
CA GLU A 64 -6.24 -7.55 -2.16
C GLU A 64 -5.19 -8.00 -1.13
N ARG A 65 -5.35 -9.20 -0.56
CA ARG A 65 -4.39 -9.78 0.38
C ARG A 65 -3.04 -10.05 -0.30
N ASP A 66 -3.03 -10.59 -1.52
CA ASP A 66 -1.79 -10.77 -2.29
C ASP A 66 -1.12 -9.43 -2.64
N ALA A 67 -1.91 -8.42 -2.99
CA ALA A 67 -1.39 -7.07 -3.20
C ALA A 67 -0.80 -6.47 -1.91
N LEU A 68 -1.41 -6.74 -0.76
CA LEU A 68 -0.91 -6.33 0.56
C LEU A 68 0.39 -7.04 0.91
N ILE A 69 0.50 -8.35 0.68
CA ILE A 69 1.75 -9.11 0.84
C ILE A 69 2.85 -8.48 -0.02
N LEU A 70 2.59 -8.29 -1.32
CA LEU A 70 3.58 -7.76 -2.25
C LEU A 70 4.07 -6.37 -1.83
N ILE A 71 3.19 -5.47 -1.41
CA ILE A 71 3.61 -4.13 -0.99
C ILE A 71 4.38 -4.14 0.35
N GLU A 72 4.04 -5.05 1.28
CA GLU A 72 4.79 -5.21 2.53
C GLU A 72 6.21 -5.73 2.24
N GLU A 73 6.35 -6.75 1.40
CA GLU A 73 7.65 -7.30 0.99
C GLU A 73 8.56 -6.25 0.35
N ILE A 74 8.03 -5.45 -0.58
CA ILE A 74 8.80 -4.37 -1.22
C ILE A 74 9.15 -3.26 -0.21
N THR A 75 8.25 -2.96 0.73
CA THR A 75 8.50 -1.94 1.76
C THR A 75 9.59 -2.38 2.74
N LEU A 76 9.62 -3.67 3.09
CA LEU A 76 10.55 -4.27 4.05
C LEU A 76 11.82 -4.84 3.39
N ILE A 77 12.04 -4.57 2.11
CA ILE A 77 13.11 -5.18 1.29
C ILE A 77 14.52 -5.10 1.91
N ALA A 78 14.83 -4.03 2.65
CA ALA A 78 16.12 -3.86 3.31
C ALA A 78 16.31 -4.77 4.55
N GLN A 79 15.21 -5.25 5.14
CA GLN A 79 15.22 -6.07 6.36
C GLN A 79 15.29 -7.56 6.04
N GLN A 80 14.57 -8.02 5.02
CA GLN A 80 14.39 -9.45 4.75
C GLN A 80 14.81 -9.90 3.34
N HIS A 81 15.38 -9.00 2.52
CA HIS A 81 15.50 -9.18 1.06
C HIS A 81 14.12 -9.42 0.40
N PHE A 82 14.05 -9.37 -0.92
CA PHE A 82 12.82 -9.75 -1.63
C PHE A 82 12.87 -11.26 -1.90
N PRO A 83 11.99 -12.09 -1.31
CA PRO A 83 12.06 -13.53 -1.48
C PRO A 83 11.66 -13.93 -2.91
N ASP A 84 12.35 -14.90 -3.49
CA ASP A 84 12.11 -15.38 -4.87
C ASP A 84 10.66 -15.82 -5.09
N SER A 85 10.00 -16.30 -4.04
CA SER A 85 8.61 -16.75 -4.08
C SER A 85 7.58 -15.62 -4.05
N ALA A 86 7.91 -14.40 -3.60
CA ALA A 86 6.92 -13.33 -3.46
C ALA A 86 6.30 -12.93 -4.81
N TYR A 87 7.12 -12.81 -5.85
CA TYR A 87 6.62 -12.54 -7.19
C TYR A 87 5.78 -13.71 -7.72
N GLN A 88 6.24 -14.94 -7.51
CA GLN A 88 5.56 -16.13 -8.02
C GLN A 88 4.19 -16.34 -7.37
N GLU A 89 4.06 -16.05 -6.07
CA GLU A 89 2.79 -16.12 -5.35
C GLU A 89 1.84 -15.03 -5.84
N ALA A 90 2.31 -13.78 -5.91
CA ALA A 90 1.53 -12.66 -6.44
C ALA A 90 1.01 -12.94 -7.86
N ALA A 91 1.85 -13.51 -8.73
CA ALA A 91 1.51 -13.85 -10.11
C ALA A 91 0.50 -14.99 -10.28
N ARG A 92 0.08 -15.66 -9.19
CA ARG A 92 -1.02 -16.65 -9.26
C ARG A 92 -2.39 -15.98 -9.39
N ILE A 93 -2.57 -14.80 -8.80
CA ILE A 93 -3.86 -14.11 -8.69
C ILE A 93 -3.85 -12.74 -9.38
N LEU A 94 -2.73 -12.02 -9.29
CA LEU A 94 -2.56 -10.69 -9.89
C LEU A 94 -2.07 -10.82 -11.33
N SER A 95 -2.59 -9.96 -12.20
CA SER A 95 -2.04 -9.79 -13.54
C SER A 95 -0.72 -9.02 -13.53
N ASP A 96 0.09 -9.17 -14.59
CA ASP A 96 1.36 -8.43 -14.74
C ASP A 96 1.18 -6.91 -14.60
N ALA A 97 0.06 -6.37 -15.12
CA ALA A 97 -0.26 -4.94 -15.01
C ALA A 97 -0.51 -4.52 -13.55
N GLU A 98 -1.16 -5.37 -12.77
CA GLU A 98 -1.45 -5.12 -11.35
C GLU A 98 -0.19 -5.18 -10.52
N ILE A 99 0.65 -6.20 -10.75
CA ILE A 99 1.95 -6.34 -10.09
C ILE A 99 2.81 -5.10 -10.36
N ALA A 100 2.97 -4.72 -11.64
CA ALA A 100 3.74 -3.52 -12.00
C ALA A 100 3.18 -2.23 -11.37
N ALA A 101 1.84 -2.13 -11.27
CA ALA A 101 1.21 -0.99 -10.61
C ALA A 101 1.47 -0.99 -9.08
N ILE A 102 1.44 -2.15 -8.43
CA ILE A 102 1.73 -2.30 -7.00
C ILE A 102 3.20 -1.98 -6.72
N GLU A 103 4.14 -2.48 -7.52
CA GLU A 103 5.56 -2.16 -7.43
C GLU A 103 5.80 -0.65 -7.57
N TRP A 104 5.18 -0.02 -8.57
CA TRP A 104 5.26 1.42 -8.75
C TRP A 104 4.71 2.18 -7.54
N ILE A 105 3.55 1.78 -7.03
CA ILE A 105 2.95 2.36 -5.83
C ILE A 105 3.92 2.22 -4.65
N ALA A 106 4.46 1.03 -4.43
CA ALA A 106 5.37 0.70 -3.35
C ALA A 106 6.63 1.57 -3.39
N ILE A 107 7.28 1.69 -4.55
CA ILE A 107 8.50 2.48 -4.73
C ILE A 107 8.22 3.97 -4.49
N VAL A 108 7.15 4.49 -5.10
CA VAL A 108 6.80 5.92 -4.99
C VAL A 108 6.43 6.29 -3.56
N ILE A 109 5.61 5.50 -2.88
CA ILE A 109 5.23 5.81 -1.49
C ILE A 109 6.42 5.70 -0.54
N ASN A 110 7.28 4.70 -0.73
CA ASN A 110 8.51 4.55 0.04
C ASN A 110 9.47 5.74 -0.14
N THR A 111 9.52 6.32 -1.35
CA THR A 111 10.26 7.56 -1.62
C THR A 111 9.68 8.73 -0.83
N TRP A 112 8.36 8.92 -0.89
CA TRP A 112 7.69 10.00 -0.15
C TRP A 112 7.80 9.86 1.36
N ASN A 113 7.69 8.64 1.90
CA ASN A 113 7.89 8.39 3.33
C ASN A 113 9.30 8.82 3.76
N ARG A 114 10.34 8.45 3.00
CA ARG A 114 11.74 8.84 3.27
C ARG A 114 11.92 10.36 3.24
N ILE A 115 11.35 11.04 2.25
CA ILE A 115 11.43 12.50 2.14
C ILE A 115 10.73 13.17 3.34
N ALA A 116 9.49 12.79 3.65
CA ALA A 116 8.72 13.42 4.72
C ALA A 116 9.34 13.18 6.10
N ILE A 117 9.86 11.98 6.37
CA ILE A 117 10.53 11.66 7.64
C ILE A 117 11.85 12.42 7.76
N SER A 118 12.72 12.34 6.75
CA SER A 118 14.05 12.97 6.80
C SER A 118 14.00 14.51 6.81
N SER A 119 12.94 15.10 6.24
CA SER A 119 12.69 16.55 6.34
C SER A 119 12.06 16.99 7.67
N GLN A 120 11.75 16.04 8.57
CA GLN A 120 11.09 16.31 9.86
C GLN A 120 9.79 17.11 9.70
N TYR A 121 8.98 16.74 8.69
CA TYR A 121 7.72 17.45 8.43
C TYR A 121 6.80 17.42 9.65
N ALA A 122 6.44 18.59 10.18
CA ALA A 122 5.58 18.70 11.35
C ALA A 122 4.14 18.26 11.04
N VAL A 123 3.60 17.35 11.85
CA VAL A 123 2.21 16.89 11.75
C VAL A 123 1.48 17.28 13.03
N ASN A 124 0.70 18.35 12.94
CA ASN A 124 -0.13 18.83 14.04
C ASN A 124 -1.55 18.25 13.93
N PRO A 125 -2.29 18.14 15.05
CA PRO A 125 -3.71 17.81 15.07
C PRO A 125 -4.58 18.72 14.20
#